data_AF-M2MVV5-F1
#
_entry.id   AF-M2MVV5-F1
#
_cell.length_a   1.000
_cell.length_b   1.000
_cell.length_c   1.000
_cell.angle_alpha   90.00
_cell.angle_beta   90.00
_cell.angle_gamma   90.00
#
_symmetry.space_group_name_H-M   'P 1'
#
loop_
_entity.id
_entity.type
_entity.pdbx_description
1 polymer ?
#
loop_
_entity_poly.entity_id
_entity_poly.type
_entity_poly.pdbx_seq_one_letter_code
_entity_poly.pdbx_strand_id
1 'polypeptide(L)'
;MSDLHELLGLSSSRDAQSDTYLSRLSTLSLEDLVSNEPDSLLHAAQSHLRNLQALSKRSHKAVIASTSHLSHLTTLLPQLQARASDLHETVPDLERSSSNFAQKYNRSAEDAALDRRKNALLLSRNVDRVSDVLELPSLLSSSVAAAQSLATSSTTTATTSYASALDIYAHIKRLKTLYPQSDLVRNISRQAEAEIQNLTTILITSLQSPSLKLAAAMRTVGWLRRVAPDLADDRSRSAQPSSLSINSVDFSSPVTSSDSVLGSLFLVCRLRMLHTTLDALEPLRALADQESVRKPQASNGSKAKASTQSAAHGSQSERYLKRYIEIFREQSFAIISMYKNIFPSHLPAAEQGANTTSTRLASALSPPPSPLSSFALHLVDLFKASLREYMPNVIDKSARESLWTQVLYCAGSLGRLGADFGMMVALLEDELRDDELSLGYADEEAEWVQVMQKHRVQASRLEVLARGVGGSRKASADLLSPTTVVSAG
;
A
#
# COMPACT_ATOMS: atom_id res chain seq x y z
N MET A 1 16.07 -72.43 -63.91
CA MET A 1 16.22 -73.46 -62.87
C MET A 1 14.82 -73.89 -62.49
N SER A 2 14.43 -75.07 -62.99
CA SER A 2 13.81 -76.14 -62.22
C SER A 2 13.50 -75.76 -60.75
N ASP A 3 12.31 -75.90 -60.19
CA ASP A 3 11.19 -76.75 -60.53
C ASP A 3 9.88 -76.16 -59.98
N LEU A 4 8.98 -75.73 -60.87
CA LEU A 4 7.57 -75.50 -60.51
C LEU A 4 6.81 -76.84 -60.34
N HIS A 5 7.46 -77.95 -60.74
CA HIS A 5 7.05 -79.33 -60.53
C HIS A 5 7.32 -79.80 -59.08
N GLU A 6 8.23 -79.12 -58.37
CA GLU A 6 8.57 -79.33 -56.95
C GLU A 6 7.58 -78.59 -56.02
N LEU A 7 6.81 -77.64 -56.56
CA LEU A 7 5.91 -76.76 -55.80
C LEU A 7 4.49 -77.35 -55.57
N LEU A 8 4.07 -78.38 -56.32
CA LEU A 8 2.68 -78.88 -56.32
C LEU A 8 2.52 -80.39 -56.05
N GLY A 9 3.61 -81.11 -55.78
CA GLY A 9 3.62 -82.25 -54.85
C GLY A 9 2.67 -83.42 -55.09
N LEU A 10 2.27 -83.76 -56.33
CA LEU A 10 1.50 -84.99 -56.60
C LEU A 10 1.92 -85.62 -57.95
N SER A 11 2.63 -86.75 -57.85
CA SER A 11 3.04 -87.71 -58.90
C SER A 11 4.27 -87.41 -59.77
N SER A 12 5.46 -87.72 -59.25
CA SER A 12 6.33 -88.82 -59.74
C SER A 12 7.60 -88.91 -58.90
N SER A 13 7.47 -89.23 -57.61
CA SER A 13 8.58 -89.87 -56.90
C SER A 13 8.77 -91.22 -57.58
N ARG A 14 9.76 -91.35 -58.46
CA ARG A 14 10.25 -92.65 -58.91
C ARG A 14 10.86 -93.29 -57.67
N ASP A 15 10.03 -94.04 -56.94
CA ASP A 15 10.51 -94.73 -55.75
C ASP A 15 11.56 -95.74 -56.20
N ALA A 16 12.68 -95.85 -55.48
CA ALA A 16 13.81 -96.71 -55.85
C ALA A 16 13.37 -98.19 -56.03
N GLN A 17 12.27 -98.56 -55.36
CA GLN A 17 11.59 -99.85 -55.46
C GLN A 17 10.92 -100.07 -56.84
N SER A 18 10.37 -99.00 -57.43
CA SER A 18 9.75 -99.04 -58.77
C SER A 18 10.81 -99.30 -59.84
N ASP A 19 11.96 -98.64 -59.76
CA ASP A 19 13.04 -98.80 -60.73
C ASP A 19 13.69 -100.20 -60.62
N THR A 20 13.80 -100.75 -59.40
CA THR A 20 14.25 -102.15 -59.20
C THR A 20 13.22 -103.16 -59.71
N TYR A 21 11.92 -102.91 -59.54
CA TYR A 21 10.87 -103.76 -60.08
C TYR A 21 10.87 -103.79 -61.61
N LEU A 22 10.99 -102.63 -62.25
CA LEU A 22 11.09 -102.52 -63.71
C LEU A 22 12.31 -103.26 -64.26
N SER A 23 13.45 -103.22 -63.55
CA SER A 23 14.63 -104.01 -63.93
C SER A 23 14.37 -105.51 -63.84
N ARG A 24 13.61 -105.98 -62.84
CA ARG A 24 13.25 -107.40 -62.66
C ARG A 24 12.29 -107.89 -63.76
N LEU A 25 11.33 -107.07 -64.18
CA LEU A 25 10.43 -107.43 -65.29
C LEU A 25 11.18 -107.67 -66.60
N SER A 26 12.26 -106.92 -66.84
CA SER A 26 13.08 -107.10 -68.05
C SER A 26 13.86 -108.43 -68.07
N THR A 27 13.95 -109.14 -66.94
CA THR A 27 14.72 -110.38 -66.79
C THR A 27 13.89 -111.66 -66.79
N LEU A 28 12.55 -111.56 -66.91
CA LEU A 28 11.63 -112.70 -66.79
C LEU A 28 11.18 -113.24 -68.16
N SER A 29 10.89 -114.54 -68.25
CA SER A 29 10.41 -115.18 -69.49
C SER A 29 8.96 -114.79 -69.81
N LEU A 30 8.57 -114.79 -71.09
CA LEU A 30 7.22 -114.36 -71.51
C LEU A 30 6.12 -115.25 -70.90
N GLU A 31 6.40 -116.53 -70.66
CA GLU A 31 5.43 -117.48 -70.08
C GLU A 31 5.24 -117.26 -68.57
N ASP A 32 6.32 -116.92 -67.85
CA ASP A 32 6.25 -116.52 -66.43
C ASP A 32 5.61 -115.14 -66.23
N LEU A 33 5.78 -114.24 -67.20
CA LEU A 33 5.18 -112.91 -67.17
C LEU A 33 3.66 -112.95 -67.36
N VAL A 34 3.18 -113.90 -68.16
CA VAL A 34 1.73 -114.03 -68.44
C VAL A 34 1.01 -114.81 -67.34
N SER A 35 1.67 -115.78 -66.70
CA SER A 35 1.03 -116.67 -65.72
C SER A 35 1.36 -116.35 -64.26
N ASN A 36 2.64 -116.22 -63.90
CA ASN A 36 3.09 -116.15 -62.52
C ASN A 36 3.23 -114.72 -61.97
N GLU A 37 3.60 -113.75 -62.81
CA GLU A 37 3.74 -112.34 -62.42
C GLU A 37 2.43 -111.69 -61.97
N PRO A 38 1.29 -111.82 -62.68
CA PRO A 38 0.03 -111.23 -62.23
C PRO A 38 -0.43 -111.86 -60.92
N ASP A 39 -0.24 -113.16 -60.73
CA ASP A 39 -0.57 -113.87 -59.48
C ASP A 39 0.34 -113.43 -58.33
N SER A 40 1.63 -113.19 -58.59
CA SER A 40 2.58 -112.68 -57.61
C SER A 40 2.29 -111.23 -57.22
N LEU A 41 1.98 -110.37 -58.18
CA LEU A 41 1.56 -108.99 -57.95
C LEU A 41 0.26 -108.92 -57.17
N LEU A 42 -0.72 -109.75 -57.53
CA LEU A 42 -1.99 -109.83 -56.84
C LEU A 42 -1.76 -110.32 -55.40
N HIS A 43 -0.91 -111.33 -55.19
CA HIS A 43 -0.53 -111.81 -53.86
C HIS A 43 0.20 -110.74 -53.03
N ALA A 44 1.16 -110.03 -53.62
CA ALA A 44 1.89 -108.94 -52.96
C ALA A 44 0.96 -107.78 -52.61
N ALA A 45 0.08 -107.36 -53.54
CA ALA A 45 -0.91 -106.32 -53.31
C ALA A 45 -1.88 -106.73 -52.19
N GLN A 46 -2.37 -107.97 -52.17
CA GLN A 46 -3.20 -108.48 -51.09
C GLN A 46 -2.45 -108.54 -49.75
N SER A 47 -1.18 -108.94 -49.75
CA SER A 47 -0.31 -108.96 -48.57
C SER A 47 -0.09 -107.54 -48.02
N HIS A 48 0.25 -106.59 -48.88
CA HIS A 48 0.39 -105.19 -48.51
C HIS A 48 -0.92 -104.58 -48.02
N LEU A 49 -2.05 -104.89 -48.66
CA LEU A 49 -3.37 -104.43 -48.21
C LEU A 49 -3.68 -105.00 -46.83
N ARG A 50 -3.43 -106.30 -46.58
CA ARG A 50 -3.60 -106.90 -45.25
C ARG A 50 -2.68 -106.27 -44.21
N ASN A 51 -1.41 -106.02 -44.54
CA ASN A 51 -0.47 -105.35 -43.66
C ASN A 51 -0.87 -103.90 -43.37
N LEU A 52 -1.34 -103.16 -44.37
CA LEU A 52 -1.89 -101.81 -44.20
C LEU A 52 -3.19 -101.82 -43.39
N GLN A 53 -4.08 -102.80 -43.59
CA GLN A 53 -5.27 -102.98 -42.77
C GLN A 53 -4.90 -103.30 -41.32
N ALA A 54 -3.91 -104.17 -41.09
CA ALA A 54 -3.44 -104.50 -39.74
C ALA A 54 -2.77 -103.29 -39.07
N LEU A 55 -1.95 -102.54 -39.80
CA LEU A 55 -1.32 -101.31 -39.32
C LEU A 55 -2.36 -100.22 -39.04
N SER A 56 -3.32 -100.03 -39.93
CA SER A 56 -4.47 -99.13 -39.74
C SER A 56 -5.27 -99.53 -38.50
N LYS A 57 -5.66 -100.80 -38.37
CA LYS A 57 -6.40 -101.26 -37.17
C LYS A 57 -5.59 -101.03 -35.88
N ARG A 58 -4.30 -101.38 -35.88
CA ARG A 58 -3.42 -101.26 -34.71
C ARG A 58 -3.09 -99.82 -34.35
N SER A 59 -2.93 -98.94 -35.34
CA SER A 59 -2.32 -97.62 -35.16
C SER A 59 -3.08 -96.46 -35.82
N HIS A 60 -4.36 -96.63 -36.18
CA HIS A 60 -5.16 -95.57 -36.84
C HIS A 60 -5.12 -94.25 -36.07
N LYS A 61 -5.15 -94.27 -34.73
CA LYS A 61 -5.07 -93.03 -33.92
C LYS A 61 -3.76 -92.28 -34.14
N ALA A 62 -2.63 -92.98 -34.20
CA ALA A 62 -1.32 -92.37 -34.44
C ALA A 62 -1.21 -91.84 -35.87
N VAL A 63 -1.74 -92.57 -36.86
CA VAL A 63 -1.76 -92.14 -38.27
C VAL A 63 -2.67 -90.92 -38.47
N ILE A 64 -3.87 -90.92 -37.88
CA ILE A 64 -4.80 -89.79 -37.91
C ILE A 64 -4.17 -88.58 -37.20
N ALA A 65 -3.58 -88.78 -36.02
CA ALA A 65 -2.87 -87.71 -35.31
C ALA A 65 -1.71 -87.15 -36.13
N SER A 66 -0.88 -88.00 -36.75
CA SER A 66 0.21 -87.54 -37.60
C SER A 66 -0.30 -86.74 -38.80
N THR A 67 -1.35 -87.20 -39.46
CA THR A 67 -1.96 -86.51 -40.60
C THR A 67 -2.63 -85.20 -40.18
N SER A 68 -3.28 -85.17 -39.01
CA SER A 68 -3.84 -83.93 -38.46
C SER A 68 -2.73 -82.94 -38.08
N HIS A 69 -1.62 -83.40 -37.51
CA HIS A 69 -0.48 -82.52 -37.22
C HIS A 69 0.19 -82.02 -38.49
N LEU A 70 0.32 -82.86 -39.53
CA LEU A 70 0.90 -82.45 -40.82
C LEU A 70 0.00 -81.43 -41.51
N SER A 71 -1.31 -81.67 -41.59
CA SER A 71 -2.25 -80.69 -42.13
C SER A 71 -2.27 -79.40 -41.30
N HIS A 72 -2.25 -79.50 -39.97
CA HIS A 72 -2.16 -78.33 -39.11
C HIS A 72 -0.86 -77.55 -39.36
N LEU A 73 0.28 -78.24 -39.48
CA LEU A 73 1.58 -77.62 -39.79
C LEU A 73 1.55 -76.91 -41.14
N THR A 74 0.94 -77.52 -42.17
CA THR A 74 0.79 -76.87 -43.48
C THR A 74 -0.03 -75.59 -43.42
N THR A 75 -0.92 -75.42 -42.44
CA THR A 75 -1.66 -74.18 -42.22
C THR A 75 -0.97 -73.20 -41.29
N LEU A 76 -0.24 -73.69 -40.28
CA LEU A 76 0.48 -72.85 -39.32
C LEU A 76 1.72 -72.21 -39.94
N LEU A 77 2.44 -72.90 -40.83
CA LEU A 77 3.67 -72.37 -41.41
C LEU A 77 3.41 -71.08 -42.23
N PRO A 78 2.39 -71.01 -43.11
CA PRO A 78 2.04 -69.77 -43.80
C PRO A 78 1.53 -68.68 -42.84
N GLN A 79 0.76 -69.04 -41.80
CA GLN A 79 0.30 -68.08 -40.81
C GLN A 79 1.44 -67.48 -39.99
N LEU A 80 2.42 -68.31 -39.60
CA LEU A 80 3.62 -67.86 -38.92
C LEU A 80 4.45 -66.96 -39.84
N GLN A 81 4.60 -67.32 -41.12
CA GLN A 81 5.29 -66.50 -42.11
C GLN A 81 4.60 -65.14 -42.33
N ALA A 82 3.26 -65.13 -42.42
CA ALA A 82 2.48 -63.90 -42.53
C ALA A 82 2.64 -63.01 -41.28
N ARG A 83 2.56 -63.59 -40.07
CA ARG A 83 2.77 -62.84 -38.82
C ARG A 83 4.21 -62.37 -38.64
N ALA A 84 5.20 -63.15 -39.07
CA ALA A 84 6.61 -62.78 -38.99
C ALA A 84 6.94 -61.65 -39.97
N SER A 85 6.34 -61.65 -41.16
CA SER A 85 6.48 -60.55 -42.13
C SER A 85 5.78 -59.28 -41.64
N ASP A 86 4.57 -59.39 -41.09
CA ASP A 86 3.85 -58.27 -40.47
C ASP A 86 4.63 -57.67 -39.28
N LEU A 87 5.22 -58.51 -38.42
CA LEU A 87 6.10 -58.05 -37.36
C LEU A 87 7.36 -57.36 -37.92
N HIS A 88 7.94 -57.90 -38.98
CA HIS A 88 9.11 -57.30 -39.62
C HIS A 88 8.82 -55.92 -40.23
N GLU A 89 7.62 -55.73 -40.76
CA GLU A 89 7.18 -54.45 -41.33
C GLU A 89 6.85 -53.40 -40.26
N THR A 90 6.29 -53.81 -39.12
CA THR A 90 5.85 -52.89 -38.05
C THR A 90 6.95 -52.48 -37.07
N VAL A 91 7.98 -53.30 -36.87
CA VAL A 91 9.10 -53.02 -35.94
C VAL A 91 9.87 -51.72 -36.30
N PRO A 92 10.22 -51.45 -37.56
CA PRO A 92 10.93 -50.22 -37.94
C PRO A 92 10.13 -48.95 -37.64
N ASP A 93 8.81 -48.96 -37.83
CA ASP A 93 7.96 -47.82 -37.52
C ASP A 93 7.89 -47.55 -36.02
N LEU A 94 7.82 -48.62 -35.22
CA LEU A 94 7.90 -48.52 -33.76
C LEU A 94 9.26 -47.99 -33.30
N GLU A 95 10.36 -48.47 -33.88
CA GLU A 95 11.72 -48.00 -33.58
C GLU A 95 11.89 -46.53 -33.97
N ARG A 96 11.36 -46.12 -35.13
CA ARG A 96 11.36 -44.73 -35.58
C ARG A 96 10.53 -43.84 -34.66
N SER A 97 9.36 -44.29 -34.22
CA SER A 97 8.53 -43.55 -33.26
C SER A 97 9.20 -43.42 -31.89
N SER A 98 9.83 -44.50 -31.40
CA SER A 98 10.57 -44.54 -30.15
C SER A 98 11.80 -43.64 -30.17
N SER A 99 12.59 -43.68 -31.25
CA SER A 99 13.76 -42.80 -31.42
C SER A 99 13.35 -41.33 -31.56
N ASN A 100 12.28 -41.03 -32.30
CA ASN A 100 11.70 -39.69 -32.36
C ASN A 100 11.23 -39.22 -30.98
N PHE A 101 10.58 -40.09 -30.19
CA PHE A 101 10.16 -39.77 -28.82
C PHE A 101 11.39 -39.51 -27.92
N ALA A 102 12.40 -40.37 -27.99
CA ALA A 102 13.63 -40.23 -27.21
C ALA A 102 14.40 -38.95 -27.56
N GLN A 103 14.43 -38.55 -28.84
CA GLN A 103 15.03 -37.29 -29.28
C GLN A 103 14.23 -36.07 -28.84
N LYS A 104 12.90 -36.09 -29.05
CA LYS A 104 12.01 -34.97 -28.66
C LYS A 104 12.04 -34.70 -27.16
N TYR A 105 12.04 -35.76 -26.34
CA TYR A 105 11.99 -35.64 -24.88
C TYR A 105 13.36 -35.81 -24.21
N ASN A 106 14.46 -35.67 -24.94
CA ASN A 106 15.79 -35.74 -24.36
C ASN A 106 16.04 -34.55 -23.42
N ARG A 107 16.79 -34.77 -22.34
CA ARG A 107 17.15 -33.75 -21.35
C ARG A 107 17.93 -32.57 -21.93
N SER A 108 18.64 -32.78 -23.04
CA SER A 108 19.44 -31.78 -23.74
C SER A 108 18.71 -31.08 -24.88
N ALA A 109 17.51 -31.55 -25.27
CA ALA A 109 16.73 -30.92 -26.32
C ALA A 109 15.81 -29.86 -25.70
N GLU A 110 15.92 -28.61 -26.16
CA GLU A 110 15.01 -27.53 -25.76
C GLU A 110 13.67 -27.70 -26.49
N ASP A 111 12.80 -28.54 -25.94
CA ASP A 111 11.40 -28.65 -26.39
C ASP A 111 10.50 -27.72 -25.56
N ALA A 112 9.74 -26.87 -26.24
CA ALA A 112 8.79 -25.96 -25.62
C ALA A 112 7.74 -26.69 -24.75
N ALA A 113 7.43 -27.95 -25.07
CA ALA A 113 6.53 -28.77 -24.25
C ALA A 113 7.18 -29.18 -22.91
N LEU A 114 8.47 -29.56 -22.93
CA LEU A 114 9.23 -29.88 -21.72
C LEU A 114 9.45 -28.63 -20.86
N ASP A 115 9.75 -27.49 -21.47
CA ASP A 115 9.89 -26.23 -20.75
C ASP A 115 8.58 -25.78 -20.12
N ARG A 116 7.44 -25.93 -20.83
CA ARG A 116 6.12 -25.72 -20.22
C ARG A 116 5.89 -26.62 -19.03
N ARG A 117 6.21 -27.91 -19.14
CA ARG A 117 6.02 -28.86 -18.04
C ARG A 117 6.95 -28.56 -16.86
N LYS A 118 8.20 -28.21 -17.13
CA LYS A 118 9.17 -27.77 -16.11
C LYS A 118 8.69 -26.51 -15.40
N ASN A 119 8.22 -25.51 -16.15
CA ASN A 119 7.67 -24.28 -15.60
C ASN A 119 6.40 -24.54 -14.79
N ALA A 120 5.51 -25.42 -15.24
CA ALA A 120 4.32 -25.84 -14.50
C ALA A 120 4.68 -26.54 -13.18
N LEU A 121 5.69 -27.42 -13.18
CA LEU A 121 6.20 -28.07 -11.97
C LEU A 121 6.88 -27.09 -11.01
N LEU A 122 7.63 -26.12 -11.54
CA LEU A 122 8.21 -25.05 -10.74
C LEU A 122 7.12 -24.18 -10.12
N LEU A 123 6.07 -23.85 -10.88
CA LEU A 123 4.94 -23.08 -10.38
C LEU A 123 4.18 -23.87 -9.30
N SER A 124 3.87 -25.15 -9.54
CA SER A 124 3.13 -25.98 -8.57
C SER A 124 3.89 -26.14 -7.25
N ARG A 125 5.22 -26.21 -7.29
CA ARG A 125 6.04 -26.29 -6.07
C ARG A 125 6.10 -24.97 -5.30
N ASN A 126 6.00 -23.84 -6.00
CA ASN A 126 6.14 -22.51 -5.40
C ASN A 126 4.79 -21.77 -5.31
N VAL A 127 3.66 -22.46 -5.53
CA VAL A 127 2.33 -21.84 -5.63
C VAL A 127 1.97 -21.11 -4.34
N ASP A 128 2.25 -21.69 -3.18
CA ASP A 128 1.95 -21.09 -1.88
C ASP A 128 2.71 -19.77 -1.70
N ARG A 129 4.01 -19.75 -2.02
CA ARG A 129 4.85 -18.55 -1.91
C ARG A 129 4.42 -17.44 -2.87
N VAL A 130 3.97 -17.82 -4.08
CA VAL A 130 3.46 -16.85 -5.06
C VAL A 130 2.10 -16.32 -4.61
N SER A 131 1.25 -17.17 -4.02
CA SER A 131 -0.01 -16.77 -3.40
C SER A 131 0.21 -15.76 -2.27
N ASP A 132 1.12 -16.04 -1.33
CA ASP A 132 1.47 -15.13 -0.25
C ASP A 132 1.91 -13.76 -0.77
N VAL A 133 2.70 -13.73 -1.83
CA VAL A 133 3.16 -12.49 -2.48
C VAL A 133 2.01 -11.73 -3.15
N LEU A 134 1.06 -12.45 -3.76
CA LEU A 134 -0.15 -11.88 -4.36
C LEU A 134 -1.15 -11.35 -3.32
N GLU A 135 -1.11 -11.88 -2.09
CA GLU A 135 -1.94 -11.43 -0.97
C GLU A 135 -1.38 -10.16 -0.28
N LEU A 136 -0.13 -9.77 -0.52
CA LEU A 136 0.46 -8.60 0.15
C LEU A 136 -0.34 -7.29 -0.06
N PRO A 137 -0.83 -6.95 -1.27
CA PRO A 137 -1.63 -5.74 -1.46
C PRO A 137 -3.00 -5.79 -0.75
N SER A 138 -3.65 -6.95 -0.73
CA SER A 138 -4.94 -7.10 -0.03
C SER A 138 -4.76 -7.07 1.48
N LEU A 139 -3.68 -7.68 2.00
CA LEU A 139 -3.28 -7.57 3.40
C LEU A 139 -2.99 -6.11 3.79
N LEU A 140 -2.29 -5.36 2.94
CA LEU A 140 -2.05 -3.94 3.14
C LEU A 140 -3.39 -3.19 3.22
N SER A 141 -4.26 -3.33 2.23
CA SER A 141 -5.58 -2.66 2.23
C SER A 141 -6.42 -3.02 3.46
N SER A 142 -6.47 -4.29 3.85
CA SER A 142 -7.17 -4.75 5.06
C SER A 142 -6.58 -4.16 6.34
N SER A 143 -5.25 -4.05 6.43
CA SER A 143 -4.58 -3.45 7.60
C SER A 143 -4.88 -1.95 7.74
N VAL A 144 -4.95 -1.23 6.60
CA VAL A 144 -5.35 0.18 6.55
C VAL A 144 -6.82 0.35 6.95
N ALA A 145 -7.72 -0.48 6.41
CA ALA A 145 -9.14 -0.44 6.74
C ALA A 145 -9.41 -0.78 8.23
N ALA A 146 -8.71 -1.77 8.77
CA ALA A 146 -8.79 -2.12 10.20
C ALA A 146 -8.27 -0.98 11.09
N ALA A 147 -7.20 -0.30 10.68
CA ALA A 147 -6.67 0.85 11.41
C ALA A 147 -7.66 2.03 11.44
N GLN A 148 -8.47 2.19 10.40
CA GLN A 148 -9.49 3.23 10.31
C GLN A 148 -10.72 2.91 11.20
N SER A 149 -11.17 1.66 11.23
CA SER A 149 -12.35 1.26 12.01
C SER A 149 -12.08 1.22 13.52
N LEU A 150 -10.87 0.85 13.95
CA LEU A 150 -10.51 0.78 15.38
C LEU A 150 -10.11 2.14 15.98
N ALA A 151 -9.93 3.17 15.16
CA ALA A 151 -9.60 4.51 15.62
C ALA A 151 -10.68 5.14 16.52
N THR A 152 -11.92 4.64 16.48
CA THR A 152 -13.05 5.11 17.30
C THR A 152 -13.18 4.41 18.66
N SER A 153 -12.51 3.26 18.88
CA SER A 153 -12.72 2.41 20.05
C SER A 153 -11.44 2.08 20.85
N SER A 154 -10.26 2.01 20.20
CA SER A 154 -9.01 1.68 20.89
C SER A 154 -7.77 2.27 20.19
N THR A 155 -7.10 3.20 20.88
CA THR A 155 -5.93 3.91 20.32
C THR A 155 -4.67 3.05 20.19
N THR A 156 -4.53 1.94 20.91
CA THR A 156 -3.33 1.08 20.89
C THR A 156 -3.36 0.06 19.75
N THR A 157 -4.53 -0.43 19.38
CA THR A 157 -4.72 -1.40 18.30
C THR A 157 -4.62 -0.76 16.93
N ALA A 158 -5.13 0.48 16.78
CA ALA A 158 -4.93 1.28 15.58
C ALA A 158 -3.45 1.58 15.33
N THR A 159 -2.65 1.84 16.38
CA THR A 159 -1.22 2.14 16.22
C THR A 159 -0.42 0.95 15.69
N THR A 160 -0.76 -0.25 16.15
CA THR A 160 -0.12 -1.49 15.68
C THR A 160 -0.51 -1.78 14.23
N SER A 161 -1.77 -1.50 13.87
CA SER A 161 -2.29 -1.72 12.51
C SER A 161 -1.66 -0.78 11.47
N TYR A 162 -1.45 0.50 11.80
CA TYR A 162 -0.68 1.41 10.93
C TYR A 162 0.80 1.00 10.85
N ALA A 163 1.40 0.54 11.94
CA ALA A 163 2.79 0.08 11.92
C ALA A 163 2.98 -1.16 11.02
N SER A 164 2.10 -2.16 11.14
CA SER A 164 2.16 -3.37 10.31
C SER A 164 1.92 -3.06 8.83
N ALA A 165 1.01 -2.14 8.51
CA ALA A 165 0.80 -1.67 7.14
C ALA A 165 2.10 -1.10 6.53
N LEU A 166 2.85 -0.32 7.30
CA LEU A 166 4.12 0.26 6.85
C LEU A 166 5.22 -0.78 6.69
N ASP A 167 5.26 -1.79 7.55
CA ASP A 167 6.23 -2.89 7.44
C ASP A 167 5.94 -3.74 6.18
N ILE A 168 4.67 -4.01 5.87
CA ILE A 168 4.25 -4.68 4.63
C ILE A 168 4.69 -3.86 3.41
N TYR A 169 4.45 -2.56 3.42
CA TYR A 169 4.87 -1.68 2.32
C TYR A 169 6.39 -1.63 2.15
N ALA A 170 7.15 -1.60 3.25
CA ALA A 170 8.61 -1.67 3.21
C ALA A 170 9.09 -3.00 2.61
N HIS A 171 8.42 -4.12 2.94
CA HIS A 171 8.68 -5.42 2.34
C HIS A 171 8.41 -5.41 0.82
N ILE A 172 7.29 -4.84 0.37
CA ILE A 172 6.96 -4.73 -1.06
C ILE A 172 7.98 -3.85 -1.81
N LYS A 173 8.43 -2.73 -1.21
CA LYS A 173 9.52 -1.91 -1.76
C LYS A 173 10.82 -2.70 -1.92
N ARG A 174 11.19 -3.48 -0.90
CA ARG A 174 12.37 -4.35 -0.96
C ARG A 174 12.22 -5.41 -2.04
N LEU A 175 11.03 -5.99 -2.20
CA LEU A 175 10.74 -6.97 -3.25
C LEU A 175 10.92 -6.36 -4.65
N LYS A 176 10.46 -5.12 -4.86
CA LYS A 176 10.69 -4.36 -6.10
C LYS A 176 12.18 -4.15 -6.39
N THR A 177 12.99 -3.85 -5.37
CA THR A 177 14.45 -3.70 -5.54
C THR A 177 15.16 -5.00 -5.86
N LEU A 178 14.67 -6.13 -5.34
CA LEU A 178 15.27 -7.45 -5.56
C LEU A 178 14.88 -8.04 -6.92
N TYR A 179 13.68 -7.75 -7.42
CA TYR A 179 13.14 -8.32 -8.66
C TYR A 179 12.58 -7.25 -9.62
N PRO A 180 13.42 -6.33 -10.13
CA PRO A 180 12.97 -5.22 -10.99
C PRO A 180 12.41 -5.67 -12.36
N GLN A 181 12.84 -6.84 -12.84
CA GLN A 181 12.42 -7.39 -14.13
C GLN A 181 11.05 -8.09 -14.09
N SER A 182 10.48 -8.32 -12.90
CA SER A 182 9.19 -9.01 -12.78
C SER A 182 8.01 -8.05 -12.92
N ASP A 183 7.17 -8.26 -13.92
CA ASP A 183 5.94 -7.49 -14.14
C ASP A 183 4.94 -7.66 -12.99
N LEU A 184 4.90 -8.86 -12.39
CA LEU A 184 4.03 -9.17 -11.25
C LEU A 184 4.39 -8.32 -10.03
N VAL A 185 5.68 -8.23 -9.69
CA VAL A 185 6.17 -7.38 -8.58
C VAL A 185 5.94 -5.91 -8.88
N ARG A 186 6.05 -5.47 -10.14
CA ARG A 186 5.72 -4.10 -10.55
C ARG A 186 4.24 -3.78 -10.32
N ASN A 187 3.34 -4.70 -10.66
CA ASN A 187 1.90 -4.53 -10.42
C ASN A 187 1.55 -4.50 -8.93
N ILE A 188 2.14 -5.39 -8.13
CA ILE A 188 1.99 -5.42 -6.66
C ILE A 188 2.48 -4.11 -6.05
N SER A 189 3.66 -3.62 -6.47
CA SER A 189 4.18 -2.32 -6.02
C SER A 189 3.25 -1.17 -6.38
N ARG A 190 2.67 -1.16 -7.58
CA ARG A 190 1.74 -0.11 -8.02
C ARG A 190 0.45 -0.12 -7.19
N GLN A 191 -0.09 -1.29 -6.89
CA GLN A 191 -1.27 -1.42 -6.02
C GLN A 191 -0.94 -0.96 -4.60
N ALA A 192 0.20 -1.38 -4.06
CA ALA A 192 0.65 -0.95 -2.73
C ALA A 192 0.89 0.56 -2.64
N GLU A 193 1.45 1.18 -3.68
CA GLU A 193 1.58 2.64 -3.78
C GLU A 193 0.23 3.35 -3.74
N ALA A 194 -0.80 2.82 -4.43
CA ALA A 194 -2.16 3.38 -4.37
C ALA A 194 -2.79 3.28 -2.97
N GLU A 195 -2.65 2.14 -2.29
CA GLU A 195 -3.12 1.96 -0.91
C GLU A 195 -2.39 2.87 0.08
N ILE A 196 -1.09 3.09 -0.14
CA ILE A 196 -0.32 4.03 0.68
C ILE A 196 -0.79 5.48 0.47
N GLN A 197 -1.14 5.87 -0.76
CA GLN A 197 -1.76 7.20 -1.00
C GLN A 197 -3.14 7.33 -0.35
N ASN A 198 -3.89 6.24 -0.23
CA ASN A 198 -5.12 6.23 0.56
C ASN A 198 -4.81 6.44 2.06
N LEU A 199 -3.82 5.71 2.59
CA LEU A 199 -3.37 5.88 3.97
C LEU A 199 -2.85 7.29 4.27
N THR A 200 -2.10 7.94 3.36
CA THR A 200 -1.69 9.35 3.56
C THR A 200 -2.90 10.27 3.63
N THR A 201 -3.91 10.06 2.79
CA THR A 201 -5.16 10.82 2.81
C THR A 201 -5.91 10.65 4.13
N ILE A 202 -5.98 9.42 4.66
CA ILE A 202 -6.59 9.13 5.96
C ILE A 202 -5.82 9.83 7.10
N LEU A 203 -4.49 9.78 7.08
CA LEU A 203 -3.66 10.46 8.09
C LEU A 203 -3.81 12.00 8.03
N ILE A 204 -3.84 12.57 6.83
CA ILE A 204 -4.07 14.02 6.62
C ILE A 204 -5.45 14.42 7.15
N THR A 205 -6.48 13.62 6.88
CA THR A 205 -7.84 13.85 7.38
C THR A 205 -7.88 13.74 8.92
N SER A 206 -7.14 12.79 9.50
CA SER A 206 -7.00 12.65 10.96
C SER A 206 -6.35 13.88 11.61
N LEU A 207 -5.34 14.49 10.96
CA LEU A 207 -4.71 15.73 11.43
C LEU A 207 -5.66 16.94 11.42
N GLN A 208 -6.70 16.93 10.58
CA GLN A 208 -7.74 17.97 10.50
C GLN A 208 -8.81 17.82 11.60
N SER A 209 -8.78 16.74 12.39
CA SER A 209 -9.78 16.55 13.45
C SER A 209 -9.64 17.58 14.59
N PRO A 210 -10.75 18.16 15.09
CA PRO A 210 -10.74 19.21 16.11
C PRO A 210 -10.33 18.69 17.50
N SER A 211 -10.54 17.40 17.79
CA SER A 211 -10.24 16.77 19.09
C SER A 211 -8.85 16.13 19.17
N LEU A 212 -7.90 16.55 18.32
CA LEU A 212 -6.60 15.88 18.21
C LEU A 212 -5.67 16.25 19.36
N LYS A 213 -5.29 15.24 20.15
CA LYS A 213 -4.32 15.35 21.26
C LYS A 213 -2.87 15.32 20.77
N LEU A 214 -1.95 15.95 21.51
CA LEU A 214 -0.51 16.02 21.17
C LEU A 214 0.11 14.66 20.87
N ALA A 215 -0.10 13.65 21.72
CA ALA A 215 0.45 12.31 21.52
C ALA A 215 -0.08 11.62 20.24
N ALA A 216 -1.32 11.89 19.85
CA ALA A 216 -1.88 11.37 18.60
C ALA A 216 -1.33 12.13 17.38
N ALA A 217 -1.15 13.45 17.49
CA ALA A 217 -0.50 14.27 16.48
C ALA A 217 0.95 13.84 16.24
N MET A 218 1.73 13.59 17.29
CA MET A 218 3.11 13.11 17.17
C MET A 218 3.20 11.76 16.45
N ARG A 219 2.28 10.82 16.77
CA ARG A 219 2.23 9.51 16.11
C ARG A 219 1.84 9.60 14.64
N THR A 220 0.82 10.38 14.31
CA THR A 220 0.37 10.57 12.92
C THR A 220 1.42 11.25 12.06
N VAL A 221 2.10 12.28 12.58
CA VAL A 221 3.26 12.91 11.92
C VAL A 221 4.42 11.91 11.79
N GLY A 222 4.67 11.09 12.82
CA GLY A 222 5.68 10.02 12.78
C GLY A 222 5.42 8.95 11.73
N TRP A 223 4.16 8.55 11.51
CA TRP A 223 3.78 7.67 10.41
C TRP A 223 3.93 8.36 9.07
N LEU A 224 3.48 9.61 8.95
CA LEU A 224 3.58 10.37 7.70
C LEU A 224 5.03 10.52 7.22
N ARG A 225 5.99 10.70 8.14
CA ARG A 225 7.45 10.67 7.84
C ARG A 225 7.90 9.37 7.18
N ARG A 226 7.34 8.23 7.60
CA ARG A 226 7.71 6.89 7.08
C ARG A 226 7.03 6.57 5.76
N VAL A 227 5.80 7.06 5.60
CA VAL A 227 4.95 6.78 4.44
C VAL A 227 5.42 7.56 3.21
N ALA A 228 5.74 8.83 3.41
CA ALA A 228 6.05 9.77 2.34
C ALA A 228 7.38 10.49 2.63
N PRO A 229 8.52 9.79 2.51
CA PRO A 229 9.83 10.43 2.57
C PRO A 229 9.99 11.47 1.43
N ASP A 230 9.33 11.26 0.29
CA ASP A 230 9.34 12.19 -0.84
C ASP A 230 8.77 13.58 -0.48
N LEU A 231 7.75 13.65 0.39
CA LEU A 231 7.24 14.92 0.92
C LEU A 231 8.24 15.62 1.85
N ALA A 232 9.19 14.88 2.39
CA ALA A 232 10.26 15.40 3.22
C ALA A 232 11.46 15.88 2.36
N ASP A 233 11.68 15.32 1.17
CA ASP A 233 12.88 15.59 0.35
C ASP A 233 12.70 16.66 -0.76
N ASP A 234 11.51 17.22 -0.90
CA ASP A 234 11.06 17.95 -2.10
C ASP A 234 11.65 19.36 -2.32
N ARG A 235 12.73 19.74 -1.63
CA ARG A 235 13.53 20.93 -1.97
C ARG A 235 14.67 20.63 -2.95
N SER A 236 15.01 19.36 -3.18
CA SER A 236 16.16 18.96 -4.00
C SER A 236 15.87 18.76 -5.50
N ARG A 237 14.60 18.80 -5.94
CA ARG A 237 14.22 18.51 -7.34
C ARG A 237 13.83 19.71 -8.21
N SER A 238 13.93 20.95 -7.71
CA SER A 238 13.60 22.16 -8.51
C SER A 238 14.80 22.87 -9.17
N ALA A 239 16.00 22.28 -9.16
CA ALA A 239 17.10 22.74 -10.01
C ALA A 239 17.37 21.70 -11.10
N GLN A 240 17.21 22.11 -12.35
CA GLN A 240 17.40 21.34 -13.59
C GLN A 240 18.78 20.63 -13.68
N PRO A 241 18.90 19.59 -14.52
CA PRO A 241 20.07 18.72 -14.58
C PRO A 241 21.12 19.26 -15.55
N SER A 242 22.36 19.46 -15.10
CA SER A 242 23.53 19.39 -15.99
C SER A 242 24.85 19.57 -15.23
N SER A 243 25.80 18.70 -15.57
CA SER A 243 27.25 18.79 -15.38
C SER A 243 27.84 17.94 -14.25
N LEU A 244 28.54 16.90 -14.70
CA LEU A 244 29.50 16.08 -13.99
C LEU A 244 30.53 16.97 -13.26
N SER A 245 30.68 16.77 -11.95
CA SER A 245 31.89 17.19 -11.23
C SER A 245 32.17 16.18 -10.12
N ILE A 246 33.29 15.48 -10.30
CA ILE A 246 33.86 14.51 -9.37
C ILE A 246 34.62 15.28 -8.27
N ASN A 247 34.43 14.83 -7.03
CA ASN A 247 35.14 15.21 -5.79
C ASN A 247 34.69 16.49 -5.07
N SER A 248 33.63 16.37 -4.27
CA SER A 248 33.55 17.04 -2.98
C SER A 248 33.01 16.05 -1.96
N VAL A 249 33.88 15.67 -1.01
CA VAL A 249 33.54 14.88 0.16
C VAL A 249 32.58 15.69 1.04
N ASP A 250 31.29 15.42 0.89
CA ASP A 250 30.23 16.01 1.72
C ASP A 250 30.21 15.34 3.10
N PHE A 251 30.59 16.10 4.11
CA PHE A 251 30.27 15.80 5.50
C PHE A 251 28.81 16.25 5.72
N SER A 252 27.88 15.35 5.41
CA SER A 252 26.44 15.61 5.47
C SER A 252 25.97 15.94 6.90
N SER A 253 25.36 17.12 7.07
CA SER A 253 24.35 17.41 8.09
C SER A 253 22.97 17.39 7.40
N PRO A 254 22.19 16.29 7.46
CA PRO A 254 21.03 16.11 6.58
C PRO A 254 19.65 16.37 7.24
N VAL A 255 19.54 17.04 8.40
CA VAL A 255 18.31 16.96 9.23
C VAL A 255 17.43 18.22 9.24
N THR A 256 17.81 19.34 8.62
CA THR A 256 17.12 20.63 8.84
C THR A 256 16.05 21.00 7.81
N SER A 257 16.07 20.41 6.62
CA SER A 257 15.18 20.79 5.51
C SER A 257 13.93 19.90 5.38
N SER A 258 13.98 18.65 5.83
CA SER A 258 12.94 17.66 5.57
C SER A 258 11.73 17.73 6.51
N ASP A 259 11.95 18.20 7.73
CA ASP A 259 10.85 18.47 8.67
C ASP A 259 10.10 19.79 8.33
N SER A 260 10.64 20.65 7.45
CA SER A 260 10.01 21.96 7.12
C SER A 260 8.73 21.79 6.31
N VAL A 261 8.72 20.86 5.35
CA VAL A 261 7.54 20.62 4.50
C VAL A 261 6.44 19.94 5.32
N LEU A 262 6.81 18.95 6.12
CA LEU A 262 5.90 18.28 7.04
C LEU A 262 5.32 19.25 8.08
N GLY A 263 6.14 20.17 8.59
CA GLY A 263 5.70 21.26 9.45
C GLY A 263 4.69 22.18 8.76
N SER A 264 4.95 22.59 7.52
CA SER A 264 4.01 23.40 6.75
C SER A 264 2.68 22.67 6.48
N LEU A 265 2.73 21.37 6.16
CA LEU A 265 1.54 20.54 5.96
C LEU A 265 0.72 20.43 7.25
N PHE A 266 1.38 20.23 8.39
CA PHE A 266 0.70 20.24 9.69
C PHE A 266 -0.03 21.57 9.92
N LEU A 267 0.64 22.71 9.69
CA LEU A 267 0.05 24.03 9.85
C LEU A 267 -1.14 24.25 8.91
N VAL A 268 -1.05 23.82 7.65
CA VAL A 268 -2.18 23.92 6.68
C VAL A 268 -3.36 23.04 7.10
N CYS A 269 -3.11 21.80 7.54
CA CYS A 269 -4.17 20.93 8.06
C CYS A 269 -4.86 21.54 9.29
N ARG A 270 -4.08 22.16 10.17
CA ARG A 270 -4.60 22.86 11.36
C ARG A 270 -5.30 24.17 11.02
N LEU A 271 -4.85 24.90 10.02
CA LEU A 271 -5.53 26.08 9.48
C LEU A 271 -6.90 25.71 8.91
N ARG A 272 -6.98 24.61 8.16
CA ARG A 272 -8.26 24.09 7.66
C ARG A 272 -9.21 23.75 8.80
N MET A 273 -8.72 23.10 9.85
CA MET A 273 -9.50 22.85 11.07
C MET A 273 -9.97 24.15 11.73
N LEU A 274 -9.09 25.16 11.83
CA LEU A 274 -9.47 26.47 12.36
C LEU A 274 -10.62 27.07 11.54
N HIS A 275 -10.51 27.10 10.22
CA HIS A 275 -11.59 27.57 9.35
C HIS A 275 -12.88 26.79 9.56
N THR A 276 -12.87 25.46 9.59
CA THR A 276 -14.11 24.69 9.83
C THR A 276 -14.73 24.99 11.19
N THR A 277 -13.92 25.26 12.23
CA THR A 277 -14.45 25.68 13.53
C THR A 277 -14.98 27.11 13.54
N LEU A 278 -14.41 28.00 12.73
CA LEU A 278 -14.90 29.38 12.56
C LEU A 278 -16.16 29.42 11.68
N ASP A 279 -16.25 28.58 10.66
CA ASP A 279 -17.44 28.40 9.82
C ASP A 279 -18.62 27.86 10.64
N ALA A 280 -18.39 27.13 11.74
CA ALA A 280 -19.46 26.76 12.65
C ALA A 280 -20.12 27.97 13.35
N LEU A 281 -19.47 29.15 13.35
CA LEU A 281 -20.01 30.42 13.83
C LEU A 281 -20.82 31.16 12.76
N GLU A 282 -20.92 30.62 11.55
CA GLU A 282 -21.64 31.25 10.42
C GLU A 282 -23.06 31.73 10.80
N PRO A 283 -23.87 31.02 11.61
CA PRO A 283 -25.18 31.53 12.03
C PRO A 283 -25.11 32.83 12.84
N LEU A 284 -24.08 32.98 13.68
CA LEU A 284 -23.84 34.21 14.45
C LEU A 284 -23.26 35.32 13.56
N ARG A 285 -22.40 34.94 12.60
CA ARG A 285 -21.85 35.85 11.61
C ARG A 285 -22.96 36.47 10.76
N ALA A 286 -23.87 35.65 10.23
CA ALA A 286 -24.99 36.12 9.41
C ALA A 286 -25.90 37.12 10.16
N LEU A 287 -26.05 36.97 11.48
CA LEU A 287 -26.78 37.93 12.31
C LEU A 287 -26.01 39.25 12.49
N ALA A 288 -24.68 39.17 12.63
CA ALA A 288 -23.81 40.35 12.69
C ALA A 288 -23.74 41.06 11.31
N ASP A 289 -23.76 40.33 10.21
CA ASP A 289 -23.77 40.87 8.85
C ASP A 289 -25.07 41.62 8.55
N GLN A 290 -26.21 41.06 8.96
CA GLN A 290 -27.51 41.74 8.86
C GLN A 290 -27.52 43.07 9.63
N GLU A 291 -26.81 43.13 10.75
CA GLU A 291 -26.64 44.33 11.55
C GLU A 291 -25.69 45.34 10.89
N SER A 292 -24.57 44.87 10.33
CA SER A 292 -23.59 45.66 9.59
C SER A 292 -24.21 46.33 8.35
N VAL A 293 -25.03 45.59 7.59
CA VAL A 293 -25.74 46.10 6.38
C VAL A 293 -26.85 47.10 6.73
N ARG A 294 -27.44 46.99 7.93
CA ARG A 294 -28.51 47.91 8.39
C ARG A 294 -27.96 49.29 8.78
N LYS A 295 -26.68 49.38 9.15
CA LYS A 295 -25.99 50.62 9.54
C LYS A 295 -25.96 51.70 8.42
N PRO A 296 -25.58 51.41 7.15
CA PRO A 296 -25.62 52.40 6.06
C PRO A 296 -27.04 52.76 5.57
N GLN A 297 -28.08 51.99 5.89
CA GLN A 297 -29.46 52.35 5.53
C GLN A 297 -30.11 53.32 6.53
N ALA A 298 -29.67 53.34 7.80
CA ALA A 298 -30.17 54.27 8.81
C ALA A 298 -29.68 55.72 8.63
N SER A 299 -28.59 55.94 7.89
CA SER A 299 -28.04 57.28 7.64
C SER A 299 -28.78 58.06 6.53
N ASN A 300 -29.53 57.38 5.66
CA ASN A 300 -30.15 57.99 4.46
C ASN A 300 -31.70 58.01 4.42
N GLY A 301 -32.40 57.60 5.48
CA GLY A 301 -33.87 57.49 5.43
C GLY A 301 -34.57 57.73 6.77
N SER A 302 -35.20 58.90 6.90
CA SER A 302 -36.31 59.24 7.82
C SER A 302 -36.16 58.88 9.30
N LYS A 303 -35.80 59.89 10.11
CA LYS A 303 -35.92 59.92 11.58
C LYS A 303 -37.38 59.85 12.04
N ALA A 304 -38.01 58.67 12.04
CA ALA A 304 -39.36 58.53 12.61
C ALA A 304 -39.73 57.08 13.02
N LYS A 305 -38.99 56.51 13.99
CA LYS A 305 -39.38 55.44 14.96
C LYS A 305 -38.13 54.62 15.38
N ALA A 306 -37.34 55.13 16.32
CA ALA A 306 -36.12 54.43 16.76
C ALA A 306 -35.87 54.49 18.28
N SER A 307 -36.91 54.55 19.11
CA SER A 307 -36.73 54.64 20.57
C SER A 307 -36.57 53.30 21.30
N THR A 308 -36.67 52.15 20.62
CA THR A 308 -36.56 50.82 21.27
C THR A 308 -35.59 49.86 20.56
N GLN A 309 -35.15 50.16 19.33
CA GLN A 309 -34.19 49.32 18.58
C GLN A 309 -32.74 49.79 18.67
N SER A 310 -32.48 50.98 19.23
CA SER A 310 -31.11 51.51 19.39
C SER A 310 -30.25 50.72 20.39
N ALA A 311 -30.88 50.08 21.40
CA ALA A 311 -30.16 49.30 22.42
C ALA A 311 -29.81 47.88 21.96
N ALA A 312 -30.42 47.41 20.86
CA ALA A 312 -30.12 46.11 20.27
C ALA A 312 -29.08 46.19 19.15
N HIS A 313 -28.73 47.42 18.71
CA HIS A 313 -27.76 47.66 17.65
C HIS A 313 -26.33 47.54 18.22
N GLY A 314 -25.52 46.68 17.60
CA GLY A 314 -24.19 46.26 18.01
C GLY A 314 -24.15 44.99 18.88
N SER A 315 -25.29 44.52 19.42
CA SER A 315 -25.30 43.41 20.39
C SER A 315 -25.04 42.05 19.74
N GLN A 316 -25.46 41.85 18.48
CA GLN A 316 -25.17 40.59 17.77
C GLN A 316 -23.72 40.54 17.29
N SER A 317 -23.22 41.68 16.81
CA SER A 317 -21.80 41.87 16.46
C SER A 317 -20.89 41.63 17.67
N GLU A 318 -21.26 42.12 18.86
CA GLU A 318 -20.54 41.86 20.12
C GLU A 318 -20.50 40.37 20.47
N ARG A 319 -21.65 39.67 20.39
CA ARG A 319 -21.75 38.24 20.71
C ARG A 319 -20.92 37.39 19.75
N TYR A 320 -20.99 37.70 18.45
CA TYR A 320 -20.16 37.06 17.44
C TYR A 320 -18.68 37.27 17.75
N LEU A 321 -18.26 38.52 17.97
CA LEU A 321 -16.85 38.86 18.15
C LEU A 321 -16.28 38.25 19.44
N LYS A 322 -17.05 38.26 20.54
CA LYS A 322 -16.67 37.60 21.78
C LYS A 322 -16.40 36.11 21.57
N ARG A 323 -17.31 35.41 20.88
CA ARG A 323 -17.17 33.98 20.62
C ARG A 323 -16.05 33.67 19.62
N TYR A 324 -15.89 34.53 18.62
CA TYR A 324 -14.79 34.47 17.65
C TYR A 324 -13.44 34.60 18.35
N ILE A 325 -13.24 35.61 19.21
CA ILE A 325 -12.00 35.83 19.95
C ILE A 325 -11.69 34.64 20.87
N GLU A 326 -12.69 34.10 21.56
CA GLU A 326 -12.53 32.91 22.41
C GLU A 326 -11.99 31.70 21.62
N ILE A 327 -12.67 31.34 20.53
CA ILE A 327 -12.32 30.18 19.70
C ILE A 327 -10.98 30.43 18.99
N PHE A 328 -10.78 31.60 18.39
CA PHE A 328 -9.54 31.96 17.72
C PHE A 328 -8.36 31.86 18.67
N ARG A 329 -8.47 32.42 19.88
CA ARG A 329 -7.41 32.38 20.89
C ARG A 329 -7.08 30.95 21.30
N GLU A 330 -8.10 30.15 21.62
CA GLU A 330 -7.90 28.76 22.07
C GLU A 330 -7.25 27.91 20.98
N GLN A 331 -7.78 27.98 19.76
CA GLN A 331 -7.30 27.17 18.64
C GLN A 331 -5.92 27.62 18.15
N SER A 332 -5.67 28.93 18.00
CA SER A 332 -4.35 29.44 17.59
C SER A 332 -3.25 29.09 18.62
N PHE A 333 -3.53 29.23 19.91
CA PHE A 333 -2.62 28.81 20.98
C PHE A 333 -2.34 27.31 20.92
N ALA A 334 -3.38 26.48 20.79
CA ALA A 334 -3.24 25.04 20.71
C ALA A 334 -2.41 24.60 19.49
N ILE A 335 -2.65 25.20 18.32
CA ILE A 335 -1.95 24.87 17.06
C ILE A 335 -0.46 25.21 17.17
N ILE A 336 -0.13 26.44 17.56
CA ILE A 336 1.26 26.90 17.69
C ILE A 336 1.98 26.09 18.77
N SER A 337 1.35 25.87 19.94
CA SER A 337 1.92 25.07 21.02
C SER A 337 2.19 23.62 20.57
N MET A 338 1.24 22.97 19.90
CA MET A 338 1.43 21.62 19.35
C MET A 338 2.56 21.60 18.31
N TYR A 339 2.62 22.59 17.42
CA TYR A 339 3.68 22.69 16.42
C TYR A 339 5.07 22.76 17.07
N LYS A 340 5.25 23.65 18.06
CA LYS A 340 6.55 23.81 18.76
C LYS A 340 6.97 22.52 19.48
N ASN A 341 6.02 21.74 20.00
CA ASN A 341 6.29 20.45 20.65
C ASN A 341 6.61 19.32 19.67
N ILE A 342 5.99 19.31 18.48
CA ILE A 342 6.21 18.26 17.45
C ILE A 342 7.49 18.55 16.65
N PHE A 343 7.80 19.83 16.44
CA PHE A 343 8.89 20.32 15.59
C PHE A 343 9.84 21.25 16.36
N PRO A 344 10.53 20.77 17.41
CA PRO A 344 11.44 21.61 18.20
C PRO A 344 12.60 22.17 17.36
N SER A 345 13.00 21.46 16.30
CA SER A 345 14.09 21.82 15.39
C SER A 345 13.78 22.97 14.44
N HIS A 346 12.51 23.38 14.31
CA HIS A 346 12.05 24.47 13.43
C HIS A 346 11.86 25.81 14.14
N LEU A 347 12.16 25.84 15.44
CA LEU A 347 12.23 27.10 16.17
C LEU A 347 13.43 27.87 15.63
N PRO A 348 13.30 29.18 15.35
CA PRO A 348 14.47 30.00 15.09
C PRO A 348 15.41 29.77 16.28
N ALA A 349 16.61 29.25 16.00
CA ALA A 349 17.62 29.09 17.03
C ALA A 349 17.74 30.46 17.70
N ALA A 350 17.33 30.54 18.97
CA ALA A 350 17.68 31.68 19.78
C ALA A 350 19.19 31.78 19.68
N GLU A 351 19.70 32.95 19.30
CA GLU A 351 21.13 33.23 19.26
C GLU A 351 21.73 32.90 20.63
N GLN A 352 22.21 31.68 20.79
CA GLN A 352 22.97 31.23 21.95
C GLN A 352 24.39 31.00 21.45
N GLY A 353 25.23 32.01 21.68
CA GLY A 353 26.67 31.93 21.49
C GLY A 353 27.15 32.50 20.16
N ALA A 354 27.13 33.82 20.03
CA ALA A 354 28.02 34.52 19.12
C ALA A 354 29.48 34.19 19.48
N ASN A 355 30.04 33.17 18.84
CA ASN A 355 31.47 32.92 18.72
C ASN A 355 31.69 32.02 17.50
N THR A 356 31.59 32.60 16.31
CA THR A 356 32.30 32.16 15.10
C THR A 356 32.23 33.28 14.08
N THR A 357 33.24 34.15 14.12
CA THR A 357 33.60 34.99 12.98
C THR A 357 34.10 34.09 11.85
N SER A 358 33.22 33.66 10.95
CA SER A 358 33.63 33.35 9.58
C SER A 358 32.41 33.32 8.64
N THR A 359 32.61 33.95 7.48
CA THR A 359 31.84 33.73 6.24
C THR A 359 30.46 34.38 6.12
N ARG A 360 30.40 35.72 6.26
CA ARG A 360 29.26 36.57 5.86
C ARG A 360 29.17 36.85 4.34
N LEU A 361 29.64 35.96 3.45
CA LEU A 361 29.66 36.21 2.01
C LEU A 361 29.27 34.98 1.18
N ALA A 362 28.05 34.47 1.35
CA ALA A 362 27.33 33.67 0.34
C ALA A 362 25.90 33.31 0.83
N SER A 363 24.93 34.22 0.70
CA SER A 363 23.52 33.85 0.56
C SER A 363 22.70 35.06 0.10
N ALA A 364 22.70 35.31 -1.22
CA ALA A 364 22.01 36.42 -1.86
C ALA A 364 20.51 36.15 -2.14
N LEU A 365 19.87 35.29 -1.36
CA LEU A 365 18.42 35.20 -1.19
C LEU A 365 18.19 34.76 0.26
N SER A 366 17.52 35.59 1.06
CA SER A 366 17.17 35.23 2.44
C SER A 366 16.54 33.83 2.47
N PRO A 367 16.90 32.96 3.44
CA PRO A 367 16.14 31.72 3.64
C PRO A 367 14.65 32.09 3.78
N PRO A 368 13.73 31.32 3.18
CA PRO A 368 12.31 31.61 3.31
C PRO A 368 11.94 31.72 4.80
N PRO A 369 11.03 32.65 5.17
CA PRO A 369 10.61 32.81 6.55
C PRO A 369 10.14 31.46 7.11
N SER A 370 10.42 31.20 8.38
CA SER A 370 10.04 29.94 9.01
C SER A 370 8.53 29.71 8.79
N PRO A 371 8.08 28.47 8.48
CA PRO A 371 6.65 28.20 8.23
C PRO A 371 5.75 28.68 9.36
N LEU A 372 6.26 28.62 10.59
CA LEU A 372 5.58 29.12 11.79
C LEU A 372 5.39 30.64 11.78
N SER A 373 6.41 31.41 11.37
CA SER A 373 6.31 32.87 11.29
C SER A 373 5.32 33.32 10.22
N SER A 374 5.33 32.69 9.05
CA SER A 374 4.35 32.97 7.99
C SER A 374 2.93 32.62 8.43
N PHE A 375 2.76 31.49 9.13
CA PHE A 375 1.46 31.09 9.68
C PHE A 375 0.98 32.07 10.76
N ALA A 376 1.86 32.50 11.66
CA ALA A 376 1.52 33.49 12.68
C ALA A 376 1.08 34.83 12.07
N LEU A 377 1.78 35.33 11.05
CA LEU A 377 1.38 36.54 10.34
C LEU A 377 0.00 36.39 9.69
N HIS A 378 -0.24 35.26 9.01
CA HIS A 378 -1.54 34.99 8.39
C HIS A 378 -2.69 34.93 9.42
N LEU A 379 -2.46 34.33 10.60
CA LEU A 379 -3.44 34.34 11.69
C LEU A 379 -3.74 35.77 12.17
N VAL A 380 -2.72 36.60 12.30
CA VAL A 380 -2.85 38.01 12.71
C VAL A 380 -3.62 38.81 11.66
N ASP A 381 -3.35 38.60 10.37
CA ASP A 381 -4.09 39.25 9.28
C ASP A 381 -5.56 38.82 9.26
N LEU A 382 -5.85 37.53 9.42
CA LEU A 382 -7.23 37.01 9.53
C LEU A 382 -7.96 37.62 10.72
N PHE A 383 -7.27 37.76 11.87
CA PHE A 383 -7.83 38.38 13.06
C PHE A 383 -8.05 39.88 12.89
N LYS A 384 -7.10 40.61 12.28
CA LYS A 384 -7.20 42.04 11.96
C LYS A 384 -8.41 42.30 11.06
N ALA A 385 -8.59 41.50 10.00
CA ALA A 385 -9.69 41.64 9.06
C ALA A 385 -11.05 41.52 9.76
N SER A 386 -11.24 40.49 10.59
CA SER A 386 -12.48 40.30 11.35
C SER A 386 -12.73 41.44 12.35
N LEU A 387 -11.69 41.92 13.04
CA LEU A 387 -11.84 43.08 13.93
C LEU A 387 -12.24 44.34 13.15
N ARG A 388 -11.59 44.62 12.01
CA ARG A 388 -11.92 45.79 11.18
C ARG A 388 -13.38 45.78 10.71
N GLU A 389 -13.92 44.61 10.39
CA GLU A 389 -15.28 44.47 9.87
C GLU A 389 -16.36 44.66 10.96
N TYR A 390 -16.22 44.04 12.13
CA TYR A 390 -17.29 44.00 13.15
C TYR A 390 -17.07 44.94 14.35
N MET A 391 -15.83 45.35 14.65
CA MET A 391 -15.55 46.26 15.77
C MET A 391 -16.28 47.61 15.69
N PRO A 392 -16.37 48.30 14.53
CA PRO A 392 -17.07 49.58 14.45
C PRO A 392 -18.60 49.46 14.61
N ASN A 393 -19.17 48.25 14.58
CA ASN A 393 -20.61 48.03 14.76
C ASN A 393 -21.02 48.01 16.25
N VAL A 394 -20.06 47.87 17.16
CA VAL A 394 -20.30 47.87 18.61
C VAL A 394 -20.37 49.30 19.11
N ILE A 395 -21.58 49.75 19.49
CA ILE A 395 -21.83 51.14 19.92
C ILE A 395 -21.54 51.33 21.43
N ASP A 396 -21.72 50.29 22.23
CA ASP A 396 -21.51 50.38 23.68
C ASP A 396 -20.01 50.42 24.01
N LYS A 397 -19.59 51.53 24.65
CA LYS A 397 -18.23 51.77 25.11
C LYS A 397 -17.77 50.70 26.10
N SER A 398 -18.65 50.23 26.99
CA SER A 398 -18.31 49.22 28.00
C SER A 398 -18.03 47.85 27.37
N ALA A 399 -18.84 47.45 26.40
CA ALA A 399 -18.65 46.23 25.61
C ALA A 399 -17.37 46.30 24.77
N ARG A 400 -17.09 47.45 24.14
CA ARG A 400 -15.88 47.67 23.35
C ARG A 400 -14.60 47.61 24.20
N GLU A 401 -14.58 48.24 25.39
CA GLU A 401 -13.46 48.10 26.33
C GLU A 401 -13.24 46.63 26.75
N SER A 402 -14.32 45.87 26.93
CA SER A 402 -14.25 44.43 27.25
C SER A 402 -13.66 43.60 26.11
N LEU A 403 -14.10 43.84 24.88
CA LEU A 403 -13.58 43.17 23.67
C LEU A 403 -12.11 43.50 23.45
N TRP A 404 -11.70 44.77 23.60
CA TRP A 404 -10.29 45.14 23.54
C TRP A 404 -9.47 44.42 24.60
N THR A 405 -9.96 44.34 25.84
CA THR A 405 -9.27 43.57 26.89
C THR A 405 -9.09 42.10 26.50
N GLN A 406 -10.10 41.48 25.87
CA GLN A 406 -10.00 40.11 25.36
C GLN A 406 -8.98 39.98 24.21
N VAL A 407 -8.92 40.98 23.32
CA VAL A 407 -7.90 41.07 22.26
C VAL A 407 -6.49 41.16 22.84
N LEU A 408 -6.25 41.98 23.87
CA LEU A 408 -4.94 42.05 24.55
C LEU A 408 -4.59 40.71 25.21
N TYR A 409 -5.56 40.05 25.83
CA TYR A 409 -5.34 38.75 26.43
C TYR A 409 -5.01 37.68 25.37
N CYS A 410 -5.63 37.76 24.19
CA CYS A 410 -5.28 36.96 23.03
C CYS A 410 -3.84 37.23 22.56
N ALA A 411 -3.50 38.51 22.33
CA ALA A 411 -2.16 38.95 21.93
C ALA A 411 -1.09 38.50 22.93
N GLY A 412 -1.33 38.66 24.23
CA GLY A 412 -0.41 38.20 25.27
C GLY A 412 -0.25 36.68 25.30
N SER A 413 -1.33 35.92 25.07
CA SER A 413 -1.26 34.45 25.02
C SER A 413 -0.48 33.92 23.82
N LEU A 414 -0.60 34.56 22.66
CA LEU A 414 0.13 34.20 21.44
C LEU A 414 1.57 34.76 21.45
N GLY A 415 1.77 35.92 22.08
CA GLY A 415 3.08 36.53 22.32
C GLY A 415 4.02 35.66 23.15
N ARG A 416 3.50 34.92 24.15
CA ARG A 416 4.26 33.88 24.87
C ARG A 416 4.79 32.78 23.96
N LEU A 417 4.15 32.55 22.83
CA LEU A 417 4.57 31.58 21.82
C LEU A 417 5.44 32.20 20.72
N GLY A 418 5.76 33.49 20.80
CA GLY A 418 6.61 34.21 19.84
C GLY A 418 5.86 34.87 18.69
N ALA A 419 4.54 35.01 18.78
CA ALA A 419 3.68 35.68 17.80
C ALA A 419 2.90 36.81 18.46
N ASP A 420 3.61 37.84 18.94
CA ASP A 420 2.98 39.03 19.52
C ASP A 420 2.47 39.95 18.40
N PHE A 421 1.20 40.34 18.50
CA PHE A 421 0.56 41.25 17.57
C PHE A 421 -0.04 42.48 18.25
N GLY A 422 0.35 42.78 19.50
CA GLY A 422 -0.11 43.98 20.21
C GLY A 422 0.14 45.29 19.44
N MET A 423 1.26 45.37 18.69
CA MET A 423 1.55 46.52 17.82
C MET A 423 0.58 46.64 16.64
N MET A 424 0.18 45.52 16.03
CA MET A 424 -0.82 45.52 14.96
C MET A 424 -2.15 46.08 15.46
N VAL A 425 -2.54 45.72 16.69
CA VAL A 425 -3.80 46.19 17.27
C VAL A 425 -3.78 47.71 17.49
N ALA A 426 -2.66 48.27 17.93
CA ALA A 426 -2.49 49.72 18.04
C ALA A 426 -2.65 50.42 16.67
N LEU A 427 -2.05 49.86 15.62
CA LEU A 427 -2.19 50.40 14.25
C LEU A 427 -3.63 50.26 13.71
N LEU A 428 -4.33 49.17 14.04
CA LEU A 428 -5.71 48.97 13.60
C LEU A 428 -6.65 49.99 14.23
N GLU A 429 -6.45 50.36 15.49
CA GLU A 429 -7.28 51.39 16.12
C GLU A 429 -6.99 52.78 15.55
N ASP A 430 -5.72 53.13 15.31
CA ASP A 430 -5.38 54.38 14.62
C ASP A 430 -6.06 54.44 13.23
N GLU A 431 -6.07 53.34 12.48
CA GLU A 431 -6.80 53.22 11.20
C GLU A 431 -8.32 53.39 11.37
N LEU A 432 -8.93 52.76 12.39
CA LEU A 432 -10.37 52.89 12.67
C LEU A 432 -10.74 54.31 13.13
N ARG A 433 -9.82 54.98 13.83
CA ARG A 433 -9.97 56.35 14.30
C ARG A 433 -9.86 57.35 13.15
N ASP A 434 -8.95 57.16 12.19
CA ASP A 434 -8.85 58.02 11.01
C ASP A 434 -10.15 57.99 10.18
N ASP A 435 -10.79 56.82 10.07
CA ASP A 435 -12.13 56.67 9.46
C ASP A 435 -13.23 57.40 10.27
N GLU A 436 -13.16 57.42 11.61
CA GLU A 436 -14.08 58.18 12.49
C GLU A 436 -13.81 59.70 12.52
N LEU A 437 -12.55 60.13 12.43
CA LEU A 437 -12.15 61.54 12.38
C LEU A 437 -12.61 62.20 11.07
N SER A 438 -12.70 61.44 9.96
CA SER A 438 -13.37 61.87 8.73
C SER A 438 -14.87 62.18 8.92
N LEU A 439 -15.49 61.74 10.02
CA LEU A 439 -16.90 61.96 10.37
C LEU A 439 -17.10 63.03 11.48
N GLY A 440 -16.03 63.72 11.91
CA GLY A 440 -16.13 64.97 12.66
C GLY A 440 -16.24 64.89 14.18
N TYR A 441 -15.86 63.78 14.82
CA TYR A 441 -15.79 63.68 16.29
C TYR A 441 -14.32 63.78 16.75
N ALA A 442 -13.97 64.89 17.40
CA ALA A 442 -12.66 65.11 18.00
C ALA A 442 -12.72 64.98 19.53
N ASP A 443 -11.61 64.54 20.11
CA ASP A 443 -11.16 64.81 21.49
C ASP A 443 -11.51 63.80 22.61
N GLU A 444 -11.44 62.49 22.35
CA GLU A 444 -11.19 61.51 23.42
C GLU A 444 -9.85 60.80 23.19
N GLU A 445 -9.06 60.59 24.25
CA GLU A 445 -7.90 59.69 24.23
C GLU A 445 -8.36 58.33 23.69
N ALA A 446 -7.59 57.74 22.77
CA ALA A 446 -7.90 56.46 22.15
C ALA A 446 -8.30 55.43 23.22
N GLU A 447 -9.54 54.91 23.15
CA GLU A 447 -10.12 54.04 24.18
C GLU A 447 -9.22 52.83 24.47
N TRP A 448 -8.51 52.34 23.45
CA TRP A 448 -7.45 51.33 23.56
C TRP A 448 -6.26 51.75 24.39
N VAL A 449 -5.78 53.00 24.33
CA VAL A 449 -4.62 53.45 25.12
C VAL A 449 -4.97 53.38 26.60
N GLN A 450 -6.19 53.75 26.96
CA GLN A 450 -6.70 53.61 28.32
C GLN A 450 -6.86 52.14 28.72
N VAL A 451 -7.39 51.28 27.84
CA VAL A 451 -7.50 49.83 28.09
C VAL A 451 -6.13 49.15 28.17
N MET A 452 -5.16 49.52 27.33
CA MET A 452 -3.77 49.07 27.36
C MET A 452 -3.09 49.49 28.66
N GLN A 453 -3.29 50.73 29.11
CA GLN A 453 -2.72 51.21 30.35
C GLN A 453 -3.33 50.48 31.55
N LYS A 454 -4.67 50.29 31.57
CA LYS A 454 -5.37 49.45 32.56
C LYS A 454 -4.85 48.01 32.56
N HIS A 455 -4.74 47.38 31.38
CA HIS A 455 -4.26 46.01 31.23
C HIS A 455 -2.77 45.86 31.60
N ARG A 456 -1.90 46.82 31.23
CA ARG A 456 -0.48 46.83 31.60
C ARG A 456 -0.28 46.91 33.12
N VAL A 457 -1.08 47.74 33.79
CA VAL A 457 -1.08 47.86 35.26
C VAL A 457 -1.60 46.57 35.91
N GLN A 458 -2.67 45.98 35.37
CA GLN A 458 -3.21 44.71 35.87
C GLN A 458 -2.25 43.53 35.64
N ALA A 459 -1.61 43.43 34.48
CA ALA A 459 -0.61 42.43 34.17
C ALA A 459 0.63 42.58 35.07
N SER A 460 1.12 43.80 35.26
CA SER A 460 2.22 44.10 36.19
C SER A 460 1.86 43.71 37.63
N ARG A 461 0.64 43.98 38.08
CA ARG A 461 0.15 43.59 39.40
C ARG A 461 0.04 42.06 39.55
N LEU A 462 -0.42 41.36 38.51
CA LEU A 462 -0.47 39.90 38.48
C LEU A 462 0.92 39.26 38.45
N GLU A 463 1.89 39.85 37.75
CA GLU A 463 3.28 39.40 37.76
C GLU A 463 3.94 39.59 39.12
N VAL A 464 3.66 40.71 39.81
CA VAL A 464 4.13 40.96 41.19
C VAL A 464 3.50 39.95 42.17
N LEU A 465 2.21 39.63 42.00
CA LEU A 465 1.52 38.62 42.80
C LEU A 465 2.04 37.20 42.51
N ALA A 466 2.30 36.87 41.24
CA ALA A 466 2.84 35.57 40.82
C ALA A 466 4.31 35.38 41.24
N ARG A 467 5.08 36.47 41.39
CA ARG A 467 6.46 36.46 41.91
C ARG A 467 6.55 36.38 43.43
N GLY A 468 5.42 36.32 44.15
CA GLY A 468 5.41 36.04 45.59
C GLY A 468 6.10 37.11 46.45
N VAL A 469 6.16 38.37 46.01
CA VAL A 469 6.77 39.45 46.80
C VAL A 469 5.67 40.22 47.54
N GLY A 470 5.55 39.95 48.85
CA GLY A 470 5.10 40.95 49.82
C GLY A 470 3.75 40.73 50.50
N GLY A 471 3.67 39.76 51.40
CA GLY A 471 2.64 39.66 52.44
C GLY A 471 3.23 39.48 53.84
N SER A 472 4.35 40.13 54.16
CA SER A 472 4.90 40.13 55.52
C SER A 472 4.36 41.34 56.27
N ARG A 473 3.41 41.12 57.20
CA ARG A 473 3.43 41.65 58.57
C ARG A 473 2.19 41.23 59.38
N LYS A 474 2.52 40.76 60.60
CA LYS A 474 1.71 40.60 61.83
C LYS A 474 0.80 39.38 61.94
N ALA A 475 1.41 38.27 62.36
CA ALA A 475 0.79 37.35 63.31
C ALA A 475 1.74 37.19 64.51
N SER A 476 1.49 37.98 65.55
CA SER A 476 1.97 37.71 66.91
C SER A 476 0.73 37.67 67.78
N ALA A 477 0.28 36.48 68.12
CA ALA A 477 -0.63 36.22 69.23
C ALA A 477 -0.43 34.76 69.66
N ASP A 478 0.03 34.64 70.89
CA ASP A 478 0.33 33.43 71.65
C ASP A 478 -0.72 32.31 71.53
N LEU A 479 -0.26 31.07 71.37
CA LEU A 479 -0.95 29.92 71.95
C LEU A 479 0.07 28.92 72.50
N LEU A 480 0.14 28.90 73.82
CA LEU A 480 0.83 27.96 74.69
C LEU A 480 0.34 26.52 74.44
N SER A 481 1.29 25.62 74.27
CA SER A 481 1.11 24.17 74.39
C SER A 481 0.99 23.74 75.86
N PRO A 482 0.11 22.79 76.21
CA PRO A 482 0.29 21.97 77.40
C PRO A 482 0.67 20.53 77.03
N THR A 483 1.80 20.11 77.60
CA THR A 483 2.22 18.72 77.82
C THR A 483 1.39 18.06 78.93
N THR A 484 0.94 16.82 78.73
CA THR A 484 0.70 15.80 79.78
C THR A 484 0.82 14.42 79.13
N VAL A 485 1.93 13.69 79.30
CA VAL A 485 2.24 12.73 80.39
C VAL A 485 1.38 11.47 80.37
N VAL A 486 2.09 10.36 80.15
CA VAL A 486 1.73 8.94 80.29
C VAL A 486 1.43 8.59 81.75
N SER A 487 0.42 7.75 82.01
CA SER A 487 0.44 6.81 83.14
C SER A 487 -0.48 5.62 82.90
N ALA A 488 0.02 4.46 83.32
CA ALA A 488 -0.57 3.13 83.29
C ALA A 488 -1.80 2.98 84.20
N GLY A 489 -2.58 1.95 83.86
CA GLY A 489 -3.72 1.38 84.56
C GLY A 489 -4.29 0.25 83.75
#